data_AF-A0A2V7KD46-F1
#
_entry.id   AF-A0A2V7KD46-F1
#
_cell.length_a   1.000
_cell.length_b   1.000
_cell.length_c   1.000
_cell.angle_alpha   90.00
_cell.angle_beta   90.00
_cell.angle_gamma   90.00
#
_symmetry.space_group_name_H-M   'P 1'
#
loop_
_entity.id
_entity.type
_entity.pdbx_description
1 polymer ?
#
loop_
_entity_poly.entity_id
_entity_poly.type
_entity_poly.pdbx_seq_one_letter_code
_entity_poly.pdbx_strand_id
1 'polypeptide(L)'
;MPPAPASGVAAGRAKPAVIFPETDPDDVVADHPPKERLGSSLLRPAAYVASALSGAVLVVALSRVVGGSNVPPNTGSPRSGSGADVTVPASAAAALDRRADSLALALSTFTIRASMYDSRRLPCSGLARGLTQVEDGWLAYNMARKDVMAVPDPGRDARDKRLYADVRAVEVRFERSSCARP
;
A
#
# COMPACT_ATOMS: atom_id res chain seq x y z
N MET A 1 38.77 -60.95 -27.88
CA MET A 1 39.14 -61.05 -26.46
C MET A 1 38.00 -60.46 -25.61
N PRO A 2 37.26 -61.28 -24.83
CA PRO A 2 36.73 -60.89 -23.52
C PRO A 2 37.84 -61.07 -22.43
N PRO A 3 37.67 -60.77 -21.11
CA PRO A 3 36.46 -60.38 -20.36
C PRO A 3 36.64 -59.19 -19.36
N ALA A 4 35.53 -58.73 -18.75
CA ALA A 4 35.48 -58.10 -17.39
C ALA A 4 35.58 -59.22 -16.30
N PRO A 5 35.72 -59.04 -14.95
CA PRO A 5 35.18 -58.02 -14.02
C PRO A 5 36.15 -57.62 -12.85
N ALA A 6 35.84 -56.68 -11.94
CA ALA A 6 35.28 -56.89 -10.57
C ALA A 6 35.31 -55.51 -9.85
N SER A 7 34.25 -54.97 -9.22
CA SER A 7 33.45 -55.38 -8.03
C SER A 7 34.04 -54.98 -6.66
N GLY A 8 33.20 -54.32 -5.84
CA GLY A 8 33.34 -54.12 -4.37
C GLY A 8 33.10 -52.68 -3.92
N VAL A 9 31.88 -52.17 -3.66
CA VAL A 9 30.88 -52.40 -2.57
C VAL A 9 31.19 -51.65 -1.24
N ALA A 10 30.24 -50.78 -0.84
CA ALA A 10 29.68 -50.50 0.50
C ALA A 10 29.41 -48.99 0.66
N ALA A 11 28.17 -48.47 0.51
CA ALA A 11 27.06 -48.51 1.48
C ALA A 11 27.43 -48.01 2.89
N GLY A 12 27.05 -46.78 3.24
CA GLY A 12 27.27 -46.20 4.57
C GLY A 12 26.45 -44.94 4.82
N ARG A 13 25.17 -45.15 5.16
CA ARG A 13 24.17 -44.16 5.61
C ARG A 13 24.67 -43.38 6.84
N ALA A 14 24.63 -42.04 6.80
CA ALA A 14 24.84 -41.21 7.98
C ALA A 14 23.79 -40.07 8.08
N LYS A 15 22.76 -40.33 8.87
CA LYS A 15 21.98 -39.39 9.69
C LYS A 15 21.67 -40.16 10.99
N PRO A 16 21.39 -39.56 12.16
CA PRO A 16 21.44 -38.14 12.57
C PRO A 16 22.17 -37.93 13.92
N ALA A 17 22.33 -36.69 14.38
CA ALA A 17 22.42 -36.40 15.82
C ALA A 17 21.77 -35.04 16.12
N VAL A 18 20.64 -35.14 16.80
CA VAL A 18 19.87 -34.07 17.42
C VAL A 18 20.55 -33.72 18.73
N ILE A 19 20.78 -32.43 19.02
CA ILE A 19 20.90 -31.95 20.40
C ILE A 19 20.11 -30.64 20.48
N PHE A 20 18.86 -30.76 20.92
CA PHE A 20 18.10 -29.67 21.52
C PHE A 20 18.76 -29.32 22.87
N PRO A 21 18.96 -28.05 23.23
CA PRO A 21 19.06 -27.70 24.63
C PRO A 21 17.65 -27.70 25.24
N GLU A 22 17.35 -28.75 26.00
CA GLU A 22 16.24 -28.76 26.94
C GLU A 22 16.51 -27.72 28.04
N THR A 23 15.53 -26.84 28.25
CA THR A 23 15.40 -26.05 29.47
C THR A 23 15.00 -26.97 30.62
N ASP A 24 15.80 -27.00 31.68
CA ASP A 24 15.41 -27.51 32.99
C ASP A 24 15.66 -26.42 34.07
N PRO A 25 14.72 -26.22 35.02
CA PRO A 25 14.72 -25.12 35.98
C PRO A 25 15.25 -25.51 37.38
N ASP A 26 15.63 -24.49 38.15
CA ASP A 26 15.81 -24.48 39.61
C ASP A 26 17.00 -25.26 40.22
N ASP A 27 18.00 -24.52 40.76
CA ASP A 27 18.41 -24.66 42.17
C ASP A 27 19.37 -23.54 42.63
N VAL A 28 19.29 -23.23 43.93
CA VAL A 28 19.51 -21.91 44.56
C VAL A 28 20.64 -21.96 45.62
N VAL A 29 21.21 -20.78 45.92
CA VAL A 29 21.77 -20.29 47.22
C VAL A 29 23.29 -20.32 47.43
N ALA A 30 23.87 -19.11 47.48
CA ALA A 30 24.71 -18.56 48.58
C ALA A 30 25.00 -17.08 48.24
N ASP A 31 24.20 -16.09 48.67
CA ASP A 31 24.15 -15.41 49.98
C ASP A 31 25.47 -14.70 50.38
N HIS A 32 25.52 -13.36 50.18
CA HIS A 32 25.75 -12.34 51.24
C HIS A 32 25.57 -10.88 50.71
N PRO A 33 25.20 -9.90 51.57
CA PRO A 33 24.41 -8.69 51.24
C PRO A 33 25.18 -7.38 51.53
N PRO A 34 24.56 -6.17 51.70
CA PRO A 34 23.44 -5.51 51.03
C PRO A 34 23.84 -4.12 50.45
N LYS A 35 23.14 -3.63 49.41
CA LYS A 35 22.82 -2.20 49.28
C LYS A 35 21.37 -2.06 48.85
N GLU A 36 20.66 -1.23 49.59
CA GLU A 36 19.20 -1.21 49.63
C GLU A 36 18.55 -0.82 48.31
N ARG A 37 17.40 -1.47 48.12
CA ARG A 37 16.45 -1.36 47.03
C ARG A 37 15.62 -0.11 47.17
N LEU A 38 15.36 0.55 46.04
CA LEU A 38 14.10 1.20 45.67
C LEU A 38 14.19 1.32 44.14
N GLY A 39 13.67 0.41 43.30
CA GLY A 39 12.28 -0.03 43.22
C GLY A 39 11.73 0.43 41.87
N SER A 40 12.00 -0.32 40.80
CA SER A 40 11.17 -0.36 39.56
C SER A 40 11.75 -1.36 38.56
N SER A 41 11.59 -2.65 38.86
CA SER A 41 11.48 -3.67 37.82
C SER A 41 10.04 -3.74 37.36
N LEU A 42 9.84 -4.10 36.09
CA LEU A 42 8.59 -4.24 35.36
C LEU A 42 7.87 -2.93 35.02
N LEU A 43 7.89 -2.56 33.74
CA LEU A 43 6.62 -2.33 33.04
C LEU A 43 6.72 -2.81 31.59
N ARG A 44 6.10 -3.97 31.40
CA ARG A 44 5.54 -4.56 30.19
C ARG A 44 5.29 -3.56 29.03
N PRO A 45 5.42 -3.99 27.76
CA PRO A 45 5.06 -3.20 26.60
C PRO A 45 3.52 -3.08 26.52
N ALA A 46 2.96 -2.18 27.33
CA ALA A 46 1.54 -1.86 27.36
C ALA A 46 1.20 -0.68 26.43
N ALA A 47 1.89 -0.59 25.29
CA ALA A 47 1.64 0.45 24.28
C ALA A 47 0.61 0.03 23.21
N TYR A 48 -0.17 -1.04 23.45
CA TYR A 48 -1.14 -1.57 22.49
C TYR A 48 -2.61 -1.48 22.91
N VAL A 49 -2.95 -0.87 24.05
CA VAL A 49 -4.36 -0.72 24.49
C VAL A 49 -4.89 0.71 24.35
N ALA A 50 -4.03 1.71 24.14
CA ALA A 50 -4.48 3.10 23.91
C ALA A 50 -4.96 3.38 22.47
N SER A 51 -4.68 2.50 21.51
CA SER A 51 -5.02 2.71 20.09
C SER A 51 -6.44 2.27 19.70
N ALA A 52 -7.15 1.54 20.57
CA ALA A 52 -8.47 0.97 20.25
C ALA A 52 -9.62 1.98 20.32
N LEU A 53 -9.50 3.04 21.14
CA LEU A 53 -10.54 4.06 21.25
C LEU A 53 -10.47 5.10 20.11
N SER A 54 -9.27 5.36 19.57
CA SER A 54 -9.09 6.30 18.46
C SER A 54 -9.68 5.79 17.13
N GLY A 55 -9.68 4.47 16.91
CA GLY A 55 -10.30 3.87 15.72
C GLY A 55 -11.82 3.98 15.72
N ALA A 56 -12.47 3.76 16.86
CA ALA A 56 -13.93 3.80 16.96
C ALA A 56 -14.50 5.22 16.79
N VAL A 57 -13.84 6.24 17.35
CA VAL A 57 -14.24 7.65 17.18
C VAL A 57 -14.14 8.10 15.72
N LEU A 58 -13.09 7.66 15.01
CA LEU A 58 -12.91 7.99 13.60
C LEU A 58 -14.02 7.36 12.72
N VAL A 59 -14.39 6.11 12.98
CA VAL A 59 -15.44 5.40 12.23
C VAL A 59 -16.84 5.99 12.50
N VAL A 60 -17.14 6.38 13.74
CA VAL A 60 -18.41 7.04 14.11
C VAL A 60 -18.50 8.46 13.53
N ALA A 61 -17.39 9.21 13.52
CA ALA A 61 -17.36 10.54 12.89
C ALA A 61 -17.57 10.47 11.37
N LEU A 62 -16.94 9.50 10.70
CA LEU A 62 -17.10 9.30 9.26
C LEU A 62 -18.53 8.84 8.88
N SER A 63 -19.17 8.01 9.70
CA SER A 63 -20.54 7.56 9.44
C SER A 63 -21.60 8.65 9.71
N ARG A 64 -21.33 9.63 10.58
CA ARG A 64 -22.17 10.85 10.73
C ARG A 64 -22.05 11.79 9.51
N VAL A 65 -20.89 11.84 8.87
CA VAL A 65 -20.65 12.63 7.65
C VAL A 65 -21.27 11.97 6.42
N VAL A 66 -21.29 10.63 6.37
CA VAL A 66 -21.88 9.86 5.25
C VAL A 66 -23.38 9.59 5.43
N GLY A 67 -23.89 9.54 6.66
CA GLY A 67 -25.29 9.21 6.99
C GLY A 67 -26.14 10.39 7.45
N GLY A 68 -25.63 11.62 7.40
CA GLY A 68 -26.33 12.85 7.80
C GLY A 68 -27.41 13.29 6.80
N SER A 69 -28.41 12.44 6.57
CA SER A 69 -29.65 12.80 5.86
C SER A 69 -30.85 12.27 6.63
N ASN A 70 -30.95 12.62 7.92
CA ASN A 70 -32.21 12.58 8.63
C ASN A 70 -32.97 13.87 8.33
N VAL A 71 -33.72 13.82 7.22
CA VAL A 71 -34.72 14.80 6.84
C VAL A 71 -35.88 14.74 7.86
N PRO A 72 -36.19 15.80 8.61
CA PRO A 72 -37.52 15.94 9.19
C PRO A 72 -38.52 16.25 8.07
N PRO A 73 -39.74 15.68 8.05
CA PRO A 73 -40.76 16.07 7.10
C PRO A 73 -41.32 17.42 7.55
N ASN A 74 -40.71 18.52 7.12
CA ASN A 74 -41.32 19.83 7.26
C ASN A 74 -41.56 20.42 5.87
N THR A 75 -42.83 20.40 5.51
CA THR A 75 -43.48 21.13 4.43
C THR A 75 -43.05 22.59 4.42
N GLY A 76 -42.26 22.97 3.43
CA GLY A 76 -41.85 24.34 3.20
C GLY A 76 -41.20 24.47 1.84
N SER A 77 -42.00 24.81 0.83
CA SER A 77 -41.54 25.12 -0.52
C SER A 77 -40.56 26.31 -0.49
N PRO A 78 -39.34 26.22 -1.06
CA PRO A 78 -38.58 27.39 -1.45
C PRO A 78 -38.82 27.67 -2.94
N ARG A 79 -39.16 28.92 -3.19
CA ARG A 79 -39.24 29.53 -4.51
C ARG A 79 -38.00 29.25 -5.34
N SER A 80 -38.27 29.01 -6.62
CA SER A 80 -37.40 29.25 -7.75
C SER A 80 -36.45 30.44 -7.52
N GLY A 81 -35.18 30.12 -7.30
CA GLY A 81 -34.05 31.00 -7.50
C GLY A 81 -33.20 30.38 -8.60
N SER A 82 -33.40 30.84 -9.83
CA SER A 82 -32.67 30.41 -11.02
C SER A 82 -31.22 30.91 -10.96
N GLY A 83 -30.39 30.24 -10.15
CA GLY A 83 -28.97 30.06 -10.46
C GLY A 83 -28.85 28.71 -11.12
N ALA A 84 -28.41 28.65 -12.37
CA ALA A 84 -28.05 27.38 -12.99
C ALA A 84 -26.83 26.84 -12.24
N ASP A 85 -27.05 26.12 -11.15
CA ASP A 85 -26.02 25.30 -10.52
C ASP A 85 -25.62 24.27 -11.57
N VAL A 86 -24.45 24.48 -12.16
CA VAL A 86 -23.80 23.51 -13.02
C VAL A 86 -23.34 22.39 -12.11
N THR A 87 -24.22 21.44 -11.83
CA THR A 87 -23.87 20.27 -11.02
C THR A 87 -23.29 19.21 -11.95
N VAL A 88 -22.04 18.81 -11.71
CA VAL A 88 -21.48 17.64 -12.38
C VAL A 88 -22.34 16.42 -12.05
N PRO A 89 -22.73 15.59 -13.03
CA PRO A 89 -23.43 14.36 -12.73
C PRO A 89 -22.55 13.48 -11.85
N ALA A 90 -23.09 13.03 -10.70
CA ALA A 90 -22.36 12.24 -9.71
C ALA A 90 -21.67 10.99 -10.32
N SER A 91 -22.26 10.43 -11.39
CA SER A 91 -21.68 9.31 -12.15
C SER A 91 -20.37 9.66 -12.87
N ALA A 92 -20.22 10.89 -13.37
CA ALA A 92 -19.00 11.35 -14.03
C ALA A 92 -17.88 11.59 -13.01
N ALA A 93 -18.20 12.19 -11.85
CA ALA A 93 -17.25 12.32 -10.75
C ALA A 93 -16.76 10.95 -10.25
N ALA A 94 -17.67 10.00 -10.01
CA ALA A 94 -17.31 8.64 -9.62
C ALA A 94 -16.54 7.87 -10.71
N ALA A 95 -16.77 8.18 -11.99
CA ALA A 95 -15.97 7.63 -13.08
C ALA A 95 -14.54 8.20 -13.05
N LEU A 96 -14.39 9.51 -12.86
CA LEU A 96 -13.07 10.16 -12.74
C LEU A 96 -12.29 9.57 -11.56
N ASP A 97 -12.91 9.45 -10.39
CA ASP A 97 -12.25 8.94 -9.18
C ASP A 97 -11.73 7.52 -9.39
N ARG A 98 -12.54 6.64 -10.01
CA ARG A 98 -12.10 5.29 -10.38
C ARG A 98 -10.92 5.31 -11.35
N ARG A 99 -10.90 6.23 -12.32
CA ARG A 99 -9.75 6.38 -13.23
C ARG A 99 -8.51 6.89 -12.51
N ALA A 100 -8.67 7.86 -11.61
CA ALA A 100 -7.58 8.39 -10.80
C ALA A 100 -6.99 7.31 -9.88
N ASP A 101 -7.81 6.46 -9.26
CA ASP A 101 -7.35 5.35 -8.44
C ASP A 101 -6.65 4.27 -9.27
N SER A 102 -7.18 3.96 -10.46
CA SER A 102 -6.52 3.03 -11.38
C SER A 102 -5.15 3.53 -11.87
N LEU A 103 -5.02 4.84 -12.10
CA LEU A 103 -3.76 5.48 -12.44
C LEU A 103 -2.79 5.46 -11.25
N ALA A 104 -3.25 5.77 -10.04
CA ALA A 104 -2.43 5.68 -8.83
C ALA A 104 -1.89 4.25 -8.61
N LEU A 105 -2.71 3.23 -8.90
CA LEU A 105 -2.28 1.85 -8.89
C LEU A 105 -1.23 1.55 -9.97
N ALA A 106 -1.40 2.07 -11.19
CA ALA A 106 -0.40 1.91 -12.26
C ALA A 106 0.94 2.57 -11.88
N LEU A 107 0.91 3.79 -11.33
CA LEU A 107 2.10 4.53 -10.86
C LEU A 107 2.85 3.78 -9.75
N SER A 108 2.12 3.22 -8.77
CA SER A 108 2.72 2.43 -7.70
C SER A 108 3.33 1.12 -8.24
N THR A 109 2.63 0.44 -9.15
CA THR A 109 3.12 -0.76 -9.82
C THR A 109 4.38 -0.47 -10.64
N PHE A 110 4.43 0.65 -11.36
CA PHE A 110 5.63 1.09 -12.08
C PHE A 110 6.80 1.28 -11.10
N THR A 111 6.56 1.92 -9.95
CA THR A 111 7.62 2.15 -8.94
C THR A 111 8.21 0.83 -8.43
N ILE A 112 7.37 -0.17 -8.18
CA ILE A 112 7.81 -1.52 -7.79
C ILE A 112 8.61 -2.18 -8.93
N ARG A 113 8.16 -2.05 -10.17
CA ARG A 113 8.91 -2.56 -11.34
C ARG A 113 10.23 -1.86 -11.53
N ALA A 114 10.28 -0.56 -11.32
CA ALA A 114 11.50 0.23 -11.41
C ALA A 114 12.52 -0.19 -10.36
N SER A 115 12.11 -0.46 -9.11
CA SER A 115 13.04 -1.00 -8.10
C SER A 115 13.54 -2.40 -8.42
N MET A 116 12.71 -3.25 -9.06
CA MET A 116 13.15 -4.54 -9.58
C MET A 116 14.11 -4.39 -10.77
N TYR A 117 13.89 -3.40 -11.64
CA TYR A 117 14.82 -3.08 -12.73
C TYR A 117 16.17 -2.61 -12.18
N ASP A 118 16.17 -1.69 -11.22
CA ASP A 118 17.38 -1.18 -10.57
C ASP A 118 18.19 -2.29 -9.89
N SER A 119 17.51 -3.30 -9.33
CA SER A 119 18.14 -4.49 -8.75
C SER A 119 18.46 -5.60 -9.76
N ARG A 120 18.33 -5.34 -11.07
CA ARG A 120 18.56 -6.28 -12.18
C ARG A 120 17.68 -7.54 -12.13
N ARG A 121 16.52 -7.46 -11.48
CA ARG A 121 15.51 -8.52 -11.36
C ARG A 121 14.37 -8.41 -12.37
N LEU A 122 14.33 -7.33 -13.15
CA LEU A 122 13.33 -7.10 -14.20
C LEU A 122 14.02 -6.67 -15.50
N PRO A 123 13.69 -7.25 -16.67
CA PRO A 123 14.24 -6.79 -17.95
C PRO A 123 13.60 -5.47 -18.42
N CYS A 124 14.25 -4.78 -19.36
CA CYS A 124 13.73 -3.53 -19.95
C CYS A 124 12.29 -3.65 -20.49
N SER A 125 11.93 -4.79 -21.08
CA SER A 125 10.56 -5.02 -21.58
C SER A 125 9.50 -5.00 -20.46
N GLY A 126 9.86 -5.41 -19.24
CA GLY A 126 8.99 -5.36 -18.08
C GLY A 126 8.77 -3.93 -17.57
N LEU A 127 9.82 -3.11 -17.63
CA LEU A 127 9.77 -1.69 -17.27
C LEU A 127 8.98 -0.88 -18.31
N ALA A 128 9.27 -1.09 -19.60
CA ALA A 128 8.54 -0.45 -20.72
C ALA A 128 7.05 -0.77 -20.67
N ARG A 129 6.67 -2.03 -20.41
CA ARG A 129 5.26 -2.39 -20.19
C ARG A 129 4.64 -1.66 -19.00
N GLY A 130 5.42 -1.40 -17.95
CA GLY A 130 4.97 -0.60 -16.83
C GLY A 130 4.67 0.84 -17.24
N LEU A 131 5.52 1.44 -18.08
CA LEU A 131 5.31 2.79 -18.60
C LEU A 131 4.04 2.86 -19.46
N THR A 132 3.83 1.91 -20.39
CA THR A 132 2.61 1.85 -21.21
C THR A 132 1.35 1.83 -20.34
N GLN A 133 1.34 1.06 -19.24
CA GLN A 133 0.19 1.02 -18.32
C GLN A 133 -0.08 2.38 -17.65
N VAL A 134 0.97 3.13 -17.32
CA VAL A 134 0.84 4.48 -16.78
C VAL A 134 0.31 5.44 -17.85
N GLU A 135 0.83 5.37 -19.08
CA GLU A 135 0.40 6.20 -20.21
C GLU A 135 -1.08 5.95 -20.58
N ASP A 136 -1.50 4.68 -20.64
CA ASP A 136 -2.89 4.29 -20.90
C ASP A 136 -3.82 4.78 -19.77
N GLY A 137 -3.42 4.58 -18.52
CA GLY A 137 -4.17 5.06 -17.35
C GLY A 137 -4.27 6.58 -17.32
N TRP A 138 -3.19 7.28 -17.69
CA TRP A 138 -3.12 8.73 -17.77
C TRP A 138 -4.06 9.26 -18.84
N LEU A 139 -4.07 8.64 -20.02
CA LEU A 139 -4.99 8.99 -21.11
C LEU A 139 -6.45 8.78 -20.68
N ALA A 140 -6.79 7.64 -20.10
CA ALA A 140 -8.14 7.33 -19.63
C ALA A 140 -8.63 8.31 -18.56
N TYR A 141 -7.76 8.70 -17.64
CA TYR A 141 -8.04 9.72 -16.65
C TYR A 141 -8.26 11.10 -17.29
N ASN A 142 -7.42 11.52 -18.23
CA ASN A 142 -7.59 12.81 -18.93
C ASN A 142 -8.87 12.87 -19.76
N MET A 143 -9.30 11.74 -20.34
CA MET A 143 -10.59 11.65 -21.03
C MET A 143 -11.75 11.87 -20.05
N ALA A 144 -11.79 11.12 -18.94
CA ALA A 144 -12.84 11.25 -17.93
C ALA A 144 -12.86 12.64 -17.28
N ARG A 145 -11.70 13.28 -17.15
CA ARG A 145 -11.57 14.60 -16.53
C ARG A 145 -12.30 15.68 -17.33
N LYS A 146 -12.35 15.57 -18.66
CA LYS A 146 -13.05 16.55 -19.52
C LYS A 146 -14.53 16.69 -19.16
N ASP A 147 -15.16 15.59 -18.73
CA ASP A 147 -16.59 15.56 -18.39
C ASP A 147 -16.93 16.28 -17.07
N VAL A 148 -15.92 16.58 -16.25
CA VAL A 148 -16.08 17.20 -14.93
C VAL A 148 -15.34 18.53 -14.77
N MET A 149 -14.75 19.04 -15.85
CA MET A 149 -14.02 20.32 -15.90
C MET A 149 -14.90 21.55 -15.67
N ALA A 150 -16.21 21.43 -15.84
CA ALA A 150 -17.15 22.55 -15.70
C ALA A 150 -17.32 23.03 -14.24
N VAL A 151 -16.92 22.22 -13.25
CA VAL A 151 -17.13 22.51 -11.83
C VAL A 151 -15.80 22.55 -11.08
N PRO A 152 -15.38 23.74 -10.62
CA PRO A 152 -14.19 23.90 -9.78
C PRO A 152 -14.32 23.11 -8.48
N ASP A 153 -13.30 22.33 -8.14
CA ASP A 153 -13.24 21.55 -6.90
C ASP A 153 -11.78 21.53 -6.38
N PRO A 154 -11.48 22.21 -5.28
CA PRO A 154 -10.10 22.33 -4.78
C PRO A 154 -9.51 20.98 -4.35
N GLY A 155 -10.34 20.03 -3.90
CA GLY A 155 -9.89 18.68 -3.57
C GLY A 155 -9.42 17.92 -4.80
N ARG A 156 -10.16 18.06 -5.91
CA ARG A 156 -9.81 17.51 -7.22
C ARG A 156 -8.55 18.17 -7.76
N ASP A 157 -8.44 19.49 -7.72
CA ASP A 157 -7.27 20.21 -8.21
C ASP A 157 -5.97 19.79 -7.49
N ALA A 158 -6.04 19.58 -6.17
CA ALA A 158 -4.89 19.09 -5.40
C ALA A 158 -4.49 17.66 -5.80
N ARG A 159 -5.46 16.77 -6.00
CA ARG A 159 -5.22 15.40 -6.48
C ARG A 159 -4.64 15.40 -7.89
N ASP A 160 -5.20 16.20 -8.79
CA ASP A 160 -4.76 16.35 -10.16
C ASP A 160 -3.30 16.79 -10.23
N LYS A 161 -2.93 17.85 -9.48
CA LYS A 161 -1.53 18.32 -9.39
C LYS A 161 -0.57 17.22 -8.94
N ARG A 162 -0.99 16.40 -7.96
CA ARG A 162 -0.19 15.28 -7.49
C ARG A 162 -0.02 14.21 -8.59
N LEU A 163 -1.10 13.82 -9.27
CA LEU A 163 -1.02 12.85 -10.35
C LEU A 163 -0.11 13.31 -11.49
N TYR A 164 -0.19 14.60 -11.87
CA TYR A 164 0.73 15.19 -12.83
C TYR A 164 2.20 15.08 -12.41
N ALA A 165 2.50 15.40 -11.14
CA ALA A 165 3.85 15.30 -10.61
C ALA A 165 4.34 13.84 -10.59
N ASP A 166 3.49 12.90 -10.20
CA ASP A 166 3.82 11.48 -10.13
C ASP A 166 4.08 10.89 -11.54
N VAL A 167 3.23 11.23 -12.53
CA VAL A 167 3.45 10.83 -13.94
C VAL A 167 4.77 11.39 -14.46
N ARG A 168 5.05 12.67 -14.20
CA ARG A 168 6.32 13.28 -14.61
C ARG A 168 7.52 12.60 -13.94
N ALA A 169 7.42 12.23 -12.67
CA ALA A 169 8.47 11.51 -11.97
C ALA A 169 8.72 10.12 -12.57
N VAL A 170 7.66 9.42 -12.99
CA VAL A 170 7.74 8.13 -13.69
C VAL A 170 8.43 8.28 -15.05
N GLU A 171 8.05 9.28 -15.85
CA GLU A 171 8.68 9.57 -17.14
C GLU A 171 10.18 9.82 -16.99
N VAL A 172 10.57 10.72 -16.08
CA VAL A 172 11.99 11.04 -15.81
C VAL A 172 12.75 9.79 -15.33
N ARG A 173 12.12 8.93 -14.53
CA ARG A 173 12.74 7.68 -14.09
C ARG A 173 12.92 6.70 -15.24
N PHE A 174 11.95 6.61 -16.15
CA PHE A 174 12.07 5.78 -17.34
C PHE A 174 13.16 6.29 -18.27
N GLU A 175 13.25 7.60 -18.51
CA GLU A 175 14.32 8.21 -19.32
C GLU A 175 15.71 7.88 -18.79
N ARG A 176 15.86 7.84 -17.46
CA ARG A 176 17.10 7.42 -16.78
C ARG A 176 17.45 5.94 -16.93
N SER A 177 16.48 5.09 -17.25
CA SER A 177 16.68 3.65 -17.34
C SER A 177 17.46 3.21 -18.58
N SER A 178 17.63 4.08 -19.58
CA SER A 178 18.23 3.81 -20.90
C SER A 178 17.51 2.74 -21.74
N CYS A 179 16.34 2.24 -21.30
CA CYS A 179 15.52 1.33 -22.09
C CYS A 179 14.89 2.05 -23.29
N ALA A 180 14.68 1.33 -24.39
CA ALA A 180 13.92 1.83 -25.53
C ALA A 180 12.48 2.14 -25.10
N ARG A 181 11.96 3.29 -25.54
CA ARG A 181 10.57 3.68 -25.28
C ARG A 181 9.62 2.76 -26.05
N PRO A 182 8.52 2.29 -25.43
CA PRO A 182 7.50 1.50 -26.10
C PRO A 182 6.78 2.29 -27.21
#